data_AF-A0A6B1F501-F1
#
_entry.id   AF-A0A6B1F501-F1
#
_cell.length_a   1.000
_cell.length_b   1.000
_cell.length_c   1.000
_cell.angle_alpha   90.00
_cell.angle_beta   90.00
_cell.angle_gamma   90.00
#
_symmetry.space_group_name_H-M   'P 1'
#
loop_
_entity.id
_entity.type
_entity.pdbx_description
1 polymer ?
#
loop_
_entity_poly.entity_id
_entity_poly.type
_entity_poly.pdbx_seq_one_letter_code
_entity_poly.pdbx_strand_id
1 'polypeptide(L)'
;MPNLRRNPPPSGTEGGQGASAFLQRLHSPERPVLVFDGGTGTSLQRHDLTARDFGGPELEGCNEHLVFTRPDVVQAVHRSFLAVGCDVIETNTFGATPLVLGEYGLAEQAYAINRRGAELAAETAAEFSGEGKPRFVAGSIGPTTKLPTLAQVEFDQLRADFALQARGLMDGGVDLLLLETCQDVLQIKAGLQGLEEAMAAVGRRLPVMVSVTMEATGTMLVGADTAAVVTILEPFPIDVLGLNCATGPDLMKPHVRYFSEQSPFVISCIPNAGLPENVGGVAHYRLTPMEMRMALHHFVEDLGVQIIGGCCGTTPAHIEALVQHCQHLQPAPRSVRHSGNSATSPLGYQPAAASIYTNTTYDQDNSFLIIGERLNASGSRKVRELLNQDDWDGLVSIARQQVNENAHLLDVNVDFVGRDGVSDMKALVQRLVTN
;
A
#
# COMPACT_ATOMS: atom_id res chain seq x y z
N MET A 1 6.87 -34.01 -17.33
CA MET A 1 6.62 -32.68 -16.73
C MET A 1 7.86 -32.30 -15.93
N PRO A 2 8.66 -31.32 -16.36
CA PRO A 2 9.90 -30.99 -15.67
C PRO A 2 9.61 -30.13 -14.43
N ASN A 3 10.30 -30.46 -13.34
CA ASN A 3 10.23 -29.82 -12.04
C ASN A 3 10.42 -28.29 -12.12
N LEU A 4 9.39 -27.53 -11.73
CA LEU A 4 9.50 -26.12 -11.36
C LEU A 4 10.34 -26.01 -10.09
N ARG A 5 11.66 -25.94 -10.25
CA ARG A 5 12.56 -25.48 -9.19
C ARG A 5 12.19 -24.02 -8.91
N ARG A 6 11.86 -23.72 -7.66
CA ARG A 6 11.85 -22.35 -7.14
C ARG A 6 13.19 -21.72 -7.50
N ASN A 7 13.18 -20.67 -8.31
CA ASN A 7 14.36 -19.81 -8.39
C ASN A 7 14.58 -19.25 -6.97
N PRO A 8 15.78 -19.39 -6.39
CA PRO A 8 16.09 -18.66 -5.18
C PRO A 8 15.95 -17.15 -5.46
N PRO A 9 15.65 -16.33 -4.45
CA PRO A 9 15.73 -14.88 -4.61
C PRO A 9 17.09 -14.52 -5.22
N PRO A 10 17.17 -13.50 -6.11
CA PRO A 10 18.43 -13.10 -6.69
C PRO A 10 19.45 -12.95 -5.57
N SER A 11 20.50 -13.77 -5.63
CA SER A 11 21.61 -13.71 -4.70
C SER A 11 22.12 -12.28 -4.73
N GLY A 12 21.99 -11.59 -3.59
CA GLY A 12 22.50 -10.24 -3.43
C GLY A 12 23.92 -10.20 -3.94
N THR A 13 24.18 -9.34 -4.92
CA THR A 13 25.53 -9.02 -5.34
C THR A 13 26.25 -8.46 -4.12
N GLU A 14 27.15 -9.25 -3.55
CA GLU A 14 28.19 -8.82 -2.62
C GLU A 14 29.17 -7.91 -3.37
N GLY A 15 28.71 -6.70 -3.69
CA GLY A 15 29.54 -5.56 -4.04
C GLY A 15 29.26 -4.49 -3.00
N GLY A 16 30.26 -4.12 -2.21
CA GLY A 16 30.12 -3.17 -1.10
C GLY A 16 29.58 -1.82 -1.56
N GLN A 17 28.26 -1.67 -1.52
CA GLN A 17 27.58 -0.38 -1.55
C GLN A 17 27.50 0.10 -0.09
N GLY A 18 28.08 1.26 0.20
CA GLY A 18 27.93 1.88 1.52
C GLY A 18 26.45 1.99 1.88
N ALA A 19 26.08 1.59 3.10
CA ALA A 19 24.69 1.58 3.52
C ALA A 19 24.07 2.98 3.36
N SER A 20 22.85 3.08 2.80
CA SER A 20 22.13 4.35 2.62
C SER A 20 22.06 5.12 3.94
N ALA A 21 22.46 6.40 3.94
CA ALA A 21 22.42 7.26 5.11
C ALA A 21 21.00 7.41 5.67
N PHE A 22 19.99 7.44 4.79
CA PHE A 22 18.58 7.45 5.18
C PHE A 22 18.21 6.18 5.96
N LEU A 23 18.54 4.98 5.44
CA LEU A 23 18.23 3.72 6.14
C LEU A 23 19.04 3.56 7.42
N GLN A 24 20.29 4.05 7.47
CA GLN A 24 21.07 4.08 8.70
C GLN A 24 20.41 4.94 9.78
N ARG A 25 19.87 6.12 9.40
CA ARG A 25 19.14 6.98 10.34
C ARG A 25 17.82 6.33 10.76
N LEU A 26 17.06 5.79 9.81
CA LEU A 26 15.76 5.15 10.07
C LEU A 26 15.88 3.93 10.99
N HIS A 27 16.90 3.09 10.78
CA HIS A 27 17.13 1.88 11.57
C HIS A 27 18.15 2.07 12.69
N SER A 28 18.46 3.32 13.06
CA SER A 28 19.35 3.56 14.21
C SER A 28 18.71 3.01 15.49
N PRO A 29 19.50 2.70 16.53
CA PRO A 29 18.96 2.21 17.81
C PRO A 29 17.94 3.15 18.45
N GLU A 30 18.02 4.45 18.16
CA GLU A 30 17.09 5.48 18.64
C GLU A 30 15.71 5.40 17.97
N ARG A 31 15.61 4.74 16.80
CA ARG A 31 14.40 4.66 15.97
C ARG A 31 13.70 6.02 15.81
N PRO A 32 14.41 7.05 15.31
CA PRO A 32 13.89 8.40 15.25
C PRO A 32 12.63 8.44 14.37
N VAL A 33 11.67 9.25 14.77
CA VAL A 33 10.56 9.66 13.91
C VAL A 33 11.09 10.65 12.88
N LEU A 34 10.98 10.32 11.59
CA LEU A 34 11.38 11.23 10.52
C LEU A 34 10.17 12.03 10.04
N VAL A 35 10.34 13.34 9.91
CA VAL A 35 9.29 14.25 9.47
C VAL A 35 9.53 14.65 8.02
N PHE A 36 8.62 14.26 7.13
CA PHE A 36 8.55 14.73 5.75
C PHE A 36 7.95 16.14 5.70
N ASP A 37 8.11 16.81 4.56
CA ASP A 37 7.54 18.13 4.30
C ASP A 37 6.01 18.07 4.10
N GLY A 38 5.46 19.18 3.60
CA GLY A 38 4.04 19.35 3.33
C GLY A 38 3.72 19.31 1.84
N GLY A 39 2.45 19.58 1.49
CA GLY A 39 1.97 19.56 0.11
C GLY A 39 2.64 20.61 -0.78
N THR A 40 3.55 20.17 -1.67
CA THR A 40 4.25 21.03 -2.65
C THR A 40 3.28 21.75 -3.59
N GLY A 41 2.34 21.04 -4.20
CA GLY A 41 1.36 21.64 -5.13
C GLY A 41 0.53 22.76 -4.50
N THR A 42 -0.01 22.54 -3.29
CA THR A 42 -0.76 23.57 -2.54
C THR A 42 0.11 24.74 -2.07
N SER A 43 1.43 24.52 -1.93
CA SER A 43 2.37 25.57 -1.58
C SER A 43 2.69 26.44 -2.80
N LEU A 44 2.91 25.84 -3.97
CA LEU A 44 3.13 26.54 -5.24
C LEU A 44 1.96 27.46 -5.62
N GLN A 45 0.72 27.03 -5.34
CA GLN A 45 -0.49 27.84 -5.58
C GLN A 45 -0.50 29.18 -4.83
N ARG A 46 0.33 29.36 -3.80
CA ARG A 46 0.43 30.61 -3.02
C ARG A 46 1.39 31.64 -3.60
N HIS A 47 2.06 31.31 -4.70
CA HIS A 47 3.05 32.17 -5.35
C HIS A 47 2.46 32.99 -6.53
N ASP A 48 1.13 33.05 -6.67
CA ASP A 48 0.42 33.81 -7.71
C ASP A 48 1.00 33.58 -9.12
N LEU A 49 1.36 32.32 -9.42
CA LEU A 49 1.97 31.93 -10.68
C LEU A 49 0.99 32.13 -11.84
N THR A 50 1.51 32.61 -12.96
CA THR A 50 0.77 32.81 -14.21
C THR A 50 1.21 31.80 -15.27
N ALA A 51 0.43 31.61 -16.33
CA ALA A 51 0.84 30.82 -17.49
C ALA A 51 2.29 31.08 -17.98
N ARG A 52 2.76 32.33 -17.91
CA ARG A 52 4.14 32.70 -18.30
C ARG A 52 5.19 32.01 -17.41
N ASP A 53 4.91 31.87 -16.13
CA ASP A 53 5.80 31.22 -15.17
C ASP A 53 5.96 29.73 -15.45
N PHE A 54 4.94 29.09 -16.02
CA PHE A 54 5.00 27.69 -16.46
C PHE A 54 5.69 27.49 -17.81
N GLY A 55 5.96 28.57 -18.56
CA GLY A 55 6.57 28.52 -19.89
C GLY A 55 5.64 28.90 -21.04
N GLY A 56 4.34 29.09 -20.77
CA GLY A 56 3.33 29.45 -21.76
C GLY A 56 1.93 28.95 -21.37
N PRO A 57 0.85 29.44 -22.02
CA PRO A 57 -0.51 28.96 -21.80
C PRO A 57 -0.69 27.45 -21.94
N GLU A 58 0.07 26.82 -22.84
CA GLU A 58 0.04 25.37 -23.08
C GLU A 58 0.69 24.53 -21.96
N LEU A 59 1.47 25.18 -21.08
CA LEU A 59 2.15 24.55 -19.96
C LEU A 59 1.54 24.92 -18.62
N GLU A 60 0.49 25.76 -18.61
CA GLU A 60 -0.16 26.21 -17.38
C GLU A 60 -0.65 25.02 -16.54
N GLY A 61 -0.21 24.96 -15.28
CA GLY A 61 -0.50 23.87 -14.37
C GLY A 61 0.50 22.71 -14.38
N CYS A 62 1.47 22.67 -15.31
CA CYS A 62 2.58 21.72 -15.27
C CYS A 62 3.62 22.17 -14.23
N ASN A 63 3.36 21.87 -12.95
CA ASN A 63 4.24 22.24 -11.84
C ASN A 63 5.67 21.72 -12.03
N GLU A 64 5.83 20.57 -12.67
CA GLU A 64 7.12 19.93 -12.94
C GLU A 64 8.00 20.81 -13.83
N HIS A 65 7.45 21.62 -14.75
CA HIS A 65 8.26 22.52 -15.59
C HIS A 65 8.86 23.69 -14.79
N LEU A 66 8.29 24.03 -13.62
CA LEU A 66 8.80 25.13 -12.80
C LEU A 66 10.26 24.94 -12.37
N VAL A 67 10.79 23.70 -12.40
CA VAL A 67 12.21 23.42 -12.13
C VAL A 67 13.17 24.13 -13.11
N PHE A 68 12.68 24.50 -14.30
CA PHE A 68 13.44 25.27 -15.29
C PHE A 68 13.06 26.74 -15.32
N THR A 69 11.76 27.05 -15.28
CA THR A 69 11.26 28.41 -15.51
C THR A 69 11.25 29.25 -14.24
N ARG A 70 10.96 28.63 -13.08
CA ARG A 70 10.89 29.25 -11.75
C ARG A 70 11.59 28.41 -10.67
N PRO A 71 12.88 28.07 -10.84
CA PRO A 71 13.64 27.32 -9.83
C PRO A 71 13.69 28.05 -8.49
N ASP A 72 13.61 29.39 -8.51
CA ASP A 72 13.52 30.23 -7.32
C ASP A 72 12.30 29.90 -6.47
N VAL A 73 11.15 29.63 -7.08
CA VAL A 73 9.89 29.29 -6.39
C VAL A 73 9.95 27.87 -5.85
N VAL A 74 10.43 26.92 -6.65
CA VAL A 74 10.58 25.51 -6.22
C VAL A 74 11.47 25.43 -4.98
N GLN A 75 12.64 26.08 -5.02
CA GLN A 75 13.52 26.13 -3.85
C GLN A 75 12.91 26.92 -2.68
N ALA A 76 12.16 28.00 -2.93
CA ALA A 76 11.48 28.74 -1.86
C ALA A 76 10.48 27.84 -1.10
N VAL A 77 9.76 26.96 -1.80
CA VAL A 77 8.88 25.97 -1.17
C VAL A 77 9.70 24.99 -0.32
N HIS A 78 10.76 24.39 -0.85
CA HIS A 78 11.64 23.49 -0.08
C HIS A 78 12.23 24.19 1.16
N ARG A 79 12.76 25.41 1.00
CA ARG A 79 13.30 26.21 2.11
C ARG A 79 12.25 26.48 3.18
N SER A 80 10.99 26.70 2.80
CA SER A 80 9.92 26.97 3.76
C SER A 80 9.67 25.80 4.73
N PHE A 81 9.80 24.55 4.26
CA PHE A 81 9.65 23.36 5.09
C PHE A 81 10.93 22.99 5.82
N LEU A 82 12.10 23.13 5.18
CA LEU A 82 13.39 22.89 5.82
C LEU A 82 13.66 23.88 6.96
N ALA A 83 13.20 25.13 6.84
CA ALA A 83 13.33 26.16 7.86
C ALA A 83 12.56 25.84 9.15
N VAL A 84 11.44 25.12 9.05
CA VAL A 84 10.70 24.60 10.22
C VAL A 84 11.22 23.25 10.71
N GLY A 85 12.22 22.69 10.02
CA GLY A 85 13.04 21.60 10.51
C GLY A 85 12.57 20.19 10.14
N CYS A 86 11.81 20.01 9.05
CA CYS A 86 11.56 18.67 8.50
C CYS A 86 12.89 17.96 8.17
N ASP A 87 12.89 16.63 8.19
CA ASP A 87 14.05 15.80 7.92
C ASP A 87 14.16 15.42 6.44
N VAL A 88 13.02 15.32 5.75
CA VAL A 88 12.93 14.92 4.34
C VAL A 88 12.10 15.93 3.56
N ILE A 89 12.53 16.26 2.34
CA ILE A 89 11.73 17.00 1.36
C ILE A 89 11.48 16.14 0.12
N GLU A 90 10.30 16.30 -0.47
CA GLU A 90 9.93 15.65 -1.73
C GLU A 90 10.34 16.51 -2.92
N THR A 91 10.90 15.91 -3.97
CA THR A 91 11.21 16.61 -5.22
C THR A 91 9.94 17.10 -5.92
N ASN A 92 9.99 18.24 -6.61
CA ASN A 92 8.87 18.72 -7.44
C ASN A 92 8.76 17.93 -8.76
N THR A 93 8.44 16.64 -8.65
CA THR A 93 8.49 15.66 -9.76
C THR A 93 7.33 14.67 -9.76
N PHE A 94 6.27 14.92 -8.99
CA PHE A 94 5.12 14.03 -8.85
C PHE A 94 4.57 13.52 -10.20
N GLY A 95 4.33 14.44 -11.15
CA GLY A 95 3.86 14.13 -12.49
C GLY A 95 4.95 13.97 -13.55
N ALA A 96 6.23 13.86 -13.20
CA ALA A 96 7.33 13.94 -14.16
C ALA A 96 7.59 12.62 -14.93
N THR A 97 6.55 11.85 -15.26
CA THR A 97 6.66 10.69 -16.18
C THR A 97 6.48 11.12 -17.63
N PRO A 98 7.07 10.41 -18.62
CA PRO A 98 6.78 10.64 -20.03
C PRO A 98 5.28 10.65 -20.35
N LEU A 99 4.51 9.74 -19.75
CA LEU A 99 3.07 9.64 -19.95
C LEU A 99 2.34 10.94 -19.58
N VAL A 100 2.60 11.48 -18.39
CA VAL A 100 1.92 12.69 -17.90
C VAL A 100 2.45 13.93 -18.58
N LEU A 101 3.78 14.04 -18.72
CA LEU A 101 4.42 15.16 -19.41
C LEU A 101 4.04 15.21 -20.90
N GLY A 102 3.66 14.08 -21.50
CA GLY A 102 3.11 14.00 -22.85
C GLY A 102 1.84 14.82 -23.03
N GLU A 103 1.02 14.99 -22.00
CA GLU A 103 -0.19 15.84 -22.03
C GLU A 103 0.16 17.33 -22.22
N TYR A 104 1.39 17.72 -21.88
CA TYR A 104 1.97 19.05 -22.06
C TYR A 104 2.96 19.14 -23.23
N GLY A 105 3.14 18.06 -24.01
CA GLY A 105 4.14 18.00 -25.08
C GLY A 105 5.60 17.91 -24.60
N LEU A 106 5.82 17.46 -23.37
CA LEU A 106 7.13 17.41 -22.70
C LEU A 106 7.65 15.99 -22.43
N ALA A 107 7.07 14.95 -23.04
CA ALA A 107 7.44 13.55 -22.78
C ALA A 107 8.96 13.29 -22.88
N GLU A 108 9.61 13.82 -23.92
CA GLU A 108 11.07 13.68 -24.16
C GLU A 108 11.93 14.43 -23.12
N GLN A 109 11.33 15.34 -22.34
CA GLN A 109 12.03 16.11 -21.30
C GLN A 109 11.94 15.44 -19.92
N ALA A 110 11.22 14.32 -19.79
CA ALA A 110 10.99 13.67 -18.49
C ALA A 110 12.27 13.42 -17.70
N TYR A 111 13.32 12.88 -18.34
CA TYR A 111 14.61 12.68 -17.70
C TYR A 111 15.22 13.99 -17.17
N ALA A 112 15.25 15.03 -18.01
CA ALA A 112 15.86 16.31 -17.67
C ALA A 112 15.11 17.03 -16.55
N ILE A 113 13.77 16.98 -16.58
CA ILE A 113 12.89 17.54 -15.54
C ILE A 113 13.14 16.86 -14.20
N ASN A 114 13.13 15.53 -14.17
CA ASN A 114 13.38 14.77 -12.93
C ASN A 114 14.76 15.05 -12.35
N ARG A 115 15.78 15.03 -13.20
CA ARG A 115 17.14 15.33 -12.78
C ARG A 115 17.24 16.74 -12.20
N ARG A 116 16.66 17.74 -12.87
CA ARG A 116 16.71 19.12 -12.37
C ARG A 116 15.91 19.30 -11.08
N GLY A 117 14.75 18.67 -10.96
CA GLY A 117 13.95 18.68 -9.73
C GLY A 117 14.71 18.09 -8.54
N ALA A 118 15.41 16.98 -8.75
CA ALA A 118 16.28 16.36 -7.75
C ALA A 118 17.48 17.23 -7.39
N GLU A 119 18.16 17.83 -8.37
CA GLU A 119 19.29 18.75 -8.14
C GLU A 119 18.86 19.95 -7.27
N LEU A 120 17.72 20.60 -7.58
CA LEU A 120 17.21 21.74 -6.81
C LEU A 120 16.90 21.36 -5.35
N ALA A 121 16.29 20.20 -5.13
CA ALA A 121 16.00 19.70 -3.80
C ALA A 121 17.29 19.35 -3.05
N ALA A 122 18.26 18.69 -3.70
CA ALA A 122 19.55 18.34 -3.09
C ALA A 122 20.38 19.57 -2.73
N GLU A 123 20.45 20.56 -3.62
CA GLU A 123 21.08 21.88 -3.36
C GLU A 123 20.46 22.51 -2.12
N THR A 124 19.13 22.55 -2.03
CA THR A 124 18.43 23.17 -0.90
C THR A 124 18.58 22.35 0.39
N ALA A 125 18.50 21.03 0.34
CA ALA A 125 18.70 20.17 1.50
C ALA A 125 20.13 20.30 2.07
N ALA A 126 21.13 20.51 1.21
CA ALA A 126 22.51 20.74 1.63
C ALA A 126 22.66 22.07 2.41
N GLU A 127 21.93 23.13 2.04
CA GLU A 127 21.93 24.42 2.78
C GLU A 127 21.49 24.25 4.25
N PHE A 128 20.62 23.28 4.54
CA PHE A 128 20.02 23.03 5.87
C PHE A 128 20.59 21.79 6.58
N SER A 129 21.47 21.05 5.93
CA SER A 129 22.11 19.86 6.49
C SER A 129 23.26 20.28 7.42
N GLY A 130 23.25 19.77 8.65
CA GLY A 130 24.31 20.02 9.63
C GLY A 130 24.74 18.74 10.34
N GLU A 131 25.84 18.82 11.10
CA GLU A 131 26.31 17.70 11.92
C GLU A 131 25.19 17.23 12.88
N GLY A 132 24.84 15.94 12.80
CA GLY A 132 23.80 15.34 13.65
C GLY A 132 22.35 15.50 13.17
N LYS A 133 22.07 16.35 12.17
CA LYS A 133 20.73 16.46 11.57
C LYS A 133 20.83 16.58 10.04
N PRO A 134 21.12 15.48 9.32
CA PRO A 134 21.09 15.48 7.86
C PRO A 134 19.68 15.82 7.33
N ARG A 135 19.60 16.37 6.13
CA ARG A 135 18.35 16.50 5.37
C ARG A 135 18.40 15.55 4.19
N PHE A 136 17.31 14.84 3.98
CA PHE A 136 17.21 13.86 2.90
C PHE A 136 16.26 14.37 1.81
N VAL A 137 16.49 13.88 0.59
CA VAL A 137 15.65 14.19 -0.57
C VAL A 137 14.95 12.93 -1.05
N ALA A 138 13.63 12.92 -1.02
CA ALA A 138 12.80 11.87 -1.60
C ALA A 138 12.44 12.21 -3.05
N GLY A 139 12.81 11.33 -3.98
CA GLY A 139 12.36 11.40 -5.36
C GLY A 139 10.88 11.05 -5.46
N SER A 140 10.02 12.05 -5.52
CA SER A 140 8.56 11.91 -5.65
C SER A 140 8.16 11.39 -7.04
N ILE A 141 7.40 10.30 -7.06
CA ILE A 141 6.89 9.63 -8.26
C ILE A 141 5.41 9.34 -8.02
N GLY A 142 4.54 10.07 -8.73
CA GLY A 142 3.08 9.92 -8.62
C GLY A 142 2.50 8.78 -9.47
N PRO A 143 1.18 8.55 -9.39
CA PRO A 143 0.48 7.44 -10.01
C PRO A 143 0.09 7.72 -11.48
N THR A 144 0.76 8.63 -12.19
CA THR A 144 0.37 9.05 -13.55
C THR A 144 -1.11 9.47 -13.68
N THR A 145 -1.63 9.59 -14.91
CA THR A 145 -3.05 9.91 -15.22
C THR A 145 -3.81 8.68 -15.76
N LYS A 146 -3.17 7.51 -15.83
CA LYS A 146 -3.73 6.29 -16.47
C LYS A 146 -3.59 5.06 -15.58
N LEU A 147 -4.65 4.26 -15.53
CA LEU A 147 -4.73 3.06 -14.70
C LEU A 147 -4.53 1.79 -15.56
N PRO A 148 -3.47 0.99 -15.33
CA PRO A 148 -3.23 -0.23 -16.10
C PRO A 148 -4.28 -1.32 -15.82
N THR A 149 -4.83 -1.39 -14.61
CA THR A 149 -5.92 -2.35 -14.28
C THR A 149 -7.18 -2.09 -15.12
N LEU A 150 -7.39 -0.84 -15.56
CA LEU A 150 -8.49 -0.46 -16.46
C LEU A 150 -8.08 -0.46 -17.94
N ALA A 151 -6.92 -1.02 -18.29
CA ALA A 151 -6.37 -1.07 -19.64
C ALA A 151 -6.25 0.32 -20.32
N GLN A 152 -6.06 1.38 -19.54
CA GLN A 152 -5.84 2.73 -20.06
C GLN A 152 -4.40 2.95 -20.55
N VAL A 153 -3.49 2.10 -20.10
CA VAL A 153 -2.06 2.08 -20.46
C VAL A 153 -1.53 0.66 -20.24
N GLU A 154 -0.57 0.24 -21.05
CA GLU A 154 0.08 -1.06 -20.94
C GLU A 154 1.09 -1.09 -19.78
N PHE A 155 1.21 -2.25 -19.14
CA PHE A 155 2.14 -2.46 -18.01
C PHE A 155 3.59 -2.15 -18.39
N ASP A 156 4.06 -2.65 -19.53
CA ASP A 156 5.45 -2.46 -19.97
C ASP A 156 5.76 -1.00 -20.31
N GLN A 157 4.77 -0.24 -20.81
CA GLN A 157 4.93 1.20 -21.04
C GLN A 157 5.13 1.93 -19.71
N LEU A 158 4.26 1.66 -18.71
CA LEU A 158 4.41 2.27 -17.39
C LEU A 158 5.75 1.90 -16.73
N ARG A 159 6.18 0.64 -16.86
CA ARG A 159 7.50 0.21 -16.34
C ARG A 159 8.63 1.06 -16.93
N ALA A 160 8.63 1.24 -18.25
CA ALA A 160 9.65 2.03 -18.95
C ALA A 160 9.62 3.51 -18.54
N ASP A 161 8.42 4.08 -18.40
CA ASP A 161 8.22 5.47 -17.98
C ASP A 161 8.76 5.72 -16.57
N PHE A 162 8.44 4.82 -15.62
CA PHE A 162 8.97 4.88 -14.26
C PHE A 162 10.48 4.66 -14.20
N ALA A 163 11.05 3.78 -15.04
CA ALA A 163 12.49 3.59 -15.12
C ALA A 163 13.21 4.87 -15.57
N LEU A 164 12.68 5.58 -16.58
CA LEU A 164 13.26 6.85 -17.05
C LEU A 164 13.19 7.94 -15.97
N GLN A 165 12.04 8.09 -15.32
CA GLN A 165 11.86 9.03 -14.23
C GLN A 165 12.83 8.73 -13.07
N ALA A 166 12.87 7.49 -12.61
CA ALA A 166 13.77 7.07 -11.54
C ALA A 166 15.23 7.31 -11.89
N ARG A 167 15.64 7.07 -13.14
CA ARG A 167 17.00 7.36 -13.60
C ARG A 167 17.35 8.84 -13.50
N GLY A 168 16.44 9.73 -13.91
CA GLY A 168 16.61 11.18 -13.75
C GLY A 168 16.78 11.59 -12.29
N LEU A 169 15.90 11.11 -11.41
CA LEU A 169 15.96 11.36 -9.97
C LEU A 169 17.27 10.87 -9.34
N MET A 170 17.69 9.65 -9.67
CA MET A 170 18.94 9.08 -9.17
C MET A 170 20.16 9.88 -9.61
N ASP A 171 20.24 10.28 -10.88
CA ASP A 171 21.35 11.08 -11.41
C ASP A 171 21.35 12.50 -10.84
N GLY A 172 20.18 13.03 -10.43
CA GLY A 172 20.06 14.31 -9.73
C GLY A 172 20.35 14.27 -8.23
N GLY A 173 20.59 13.07 -7.66
CA GLY A 173 21.14 12.94 -6.31
C GLY A 173 20.12 12.73 -5.19
N VAL A 174 18.94 12.15 -5.44
CA VAL A 174 18.00 11.79 -4.37
C VAL A 174 18.54 10.70 -3.42
N ASP A 175 18.09 10.72 -2.17
CA ASP A 175 18.48 9.77 -1.13
C ASP A 175 17.58 8.53 -1.07
N LEU A 176 16.36 8.65 -1.56
CA LEU A 176 15.35 7.59 -1.64
C LEU A 176 14.38 7.84 -2.81
N LEU A 177 13.70 6.79 -3.25
CA LEU A 177 12.64 6.84 -4.26
C LEU A 177 11.29 6.60 -3.59
N LEU A 178 10.32 7.46 -3.89
CA LEU A 178 8.99 7.45 -3.31
C LEU A 178 7.94 7.27 -4.41
N LEU A 179 7.33 6.08 -4.49
CA LEU A 179 6.09 5.87 -5.24
C LEU A 179 4.94 6.31 -4.33
N GLU A 180 4.27 7.41 -4.63
CA GLU A 180 3.26 8.00 -3.76
C GLU A 180 1.90 8.20 -4.41
N THR A 181 0.89 8.41 -3.58
CA THR A 181 -0.51 8.53 -4.00
C THR A 181 -0.95 7.37 -4.89
N CYS A 182 -0.39 6.18 -4.67
CA CYS A 182 -0.63 5.03 -5.54
C CYS A 182 -2.09 4.57 -5.43
N GLN A 183 -2.78 4.47 -6.57
CA GLN A 183 -4.22 4.18 -6.67
C GLN A 183 -4.52 2.81 -7.27
N ASP A 184 -3.52 2.17 -7.88
CA ASP A 184 -3.64 0.88 -8.56
C ASP A 184 -2.43 -0.01 -8.23
N VAL A 185 -2.69 -1.20 -7.67
CA VAL A 185 -1.65 -2.15 -7.30
C VAL A 185 -0.84 -2.68 -8.49
N LEU A 186 -1.43 -2.73 -9.69
CA LEU A 186 -0.72 -3.14 -10.91
C LEU A 186 0.26 -2.06 -11.37
N GLN A 187 -0.13 -0.79 -11.22
CA GLN A 187 0.79 0.33 -11.40
C GLN A 187 1.94 0.28 -10.40
N ILE A 188 1.69 0.00 -9.12
CA ILE A 188 2.77 -0.10 -8.13
C ILE A 188 3.78 -1.15 -8.56
N LYS A 189 3.32 -2.30 -9.06
CA LYS A 189 4.21 -3.35 -9.60
C LYS A 189 5.02 -2.86 -10.79
N ALA A 190 4.42 -2.11 -11.72
CA ALA A 190 5.13 -1.54 -12.86
C ALA A 190 6.19 -0.53 -12.39
N GLY A 191 5.82 0.35 -11.44
CA GLY A 191 6.72 1.31 -10.81
C GLY A 191 7.91 0.63 -10.15
N LEU A 192 7.67 -0.33 -9.26
CA LEU A 192 8.72 -1.08 -8.55
C LEU A 192 9.69 -1.78 -9.51
N GLN A 193 9.19 -2.39 -10.59
CA GLN A 193 10.06 -2.97 -11.62
C GLN A 193 10.86 -1.91 -12.38
N GLY A 194 10.26 -0.75 -12.68
CA GLY A 194 10.96 0.37 -13.30
C GLY A 194 12.07 0.94 -12.41
N LEU A 195 11.81 1.07 -11.10
CA LEU A 195 12.82 1.48 -10.12
C LEU A 195 13.96 0.46 -10.07
N GLU A 196 13.65 -0.84 -10.07
CA GLU A 196 14.66 -1.91 -10.07
C GLU A 196 15.53 -1.86 -11.33
N GLU A 197 14.93 -1.66 -12.51
CA GLU A 197 15.64 -1.48 -13.78
C GLU A 197 16.57 -0.26 -13.73
N ALA A 198 16.09 0.88 -13.23
CA ALA A 198 16.90 2.09 -13.07
C ALA A 198 18.07 1.88 -12.09
N MET A 199 17.81 1.26 -10.93
CA MET A 199 18.84 0.95 -9.93
C MET A 199 19.89 -0.01 -10.46
N ALA A 200 19.49 -1.04 -11.22
CA ALA A 200 20.40 -1.97 -11.87
C ALA A 200 21.27 -1.26 -12.91
N ALA A 201 20.68 -0.36 -13.71
CA ALA A 201 21.40 0.41 -14.74
C ALA A 201 22.38 1.45 -14.16
N VAL A 202 22.12 1.97 -12.95
CA VAL A 202 23.06 2.87 -12.22
C VAL A 202 24.09 2.07 -11.42
N GLY A 203 23.79 0.82 -11.06
CA GLY A 203 24.61 0.01 -10.17
C GLY A 203 24.56 0.48 -8.71
N ARG A 204 23.45 1.11 -8.29
CA ARG A 204 23.23 1.64 -6.93
C ARG A 204 21.80 1.37 -6.48
N ARG A 205 21.61 0.71 -5.32
CA ARG A 205 20.30 0.63 -4.67
C ARG A 205 20.03 1.90 -3.88
N LEU A 206 18.86 2.48 -4.07
CA LEU A 206 18.29 3.46 -3.15
C LEU A 206 17.19 2.81 -2.30
N PRO A 207 16.91 3.36 -1.11
CA PRO A 207 15.72 3.01 -0.34
C PRO A 207 14.46 3.27 -1.17
N VAL A 208 13.48 2.37 -1.05
CA VAL A 208 12.19 2.46 -1.76
C VAL A 208 11.07 2.60 -0.75
N MET A 209 10.32 3.69 -0.86
CA MET A 209 9.09 3.94 -0.14
C MET A 209 7.90 3.82 -1.09
N VAL A 210 6.86 3.10 -0.65
CA VAL A 210 5.58 3.03 -1.34
C VAL A 210 4.50 3.60 -0.43
N SER A 211 3.76 4.59 -0.93
CA SER A 211 2.63 5.19 -0.24
C SER A 211 1.38 5.03 -1.09
N VAL A 212 0.41 4.28 -0.56
CA VAL A 212 -0.87 4.05 -1.23
C VAL A 212 -1.91 5.07 -0.75
N THR A 213 -2.89 5.36 -1.59
CA THR A 213 -4.01 6.20 -1.19
C THR A 213 -5.27 5.34 -1.01
N MET A 214 -5.94 5.52 0.12
CA MET A 214 -7.22 4.87 0.43
C MET A 214 -8.33 5.91 0.38
N GLU A 215 -9.39 5.62 -0.37
CA GLU A 215 -10.58 6.46 -0.41
C GLU A 215 -11.38 6.35 0.89
N ALA A 216 -12.34 7.26 1.09
CA ALA A 216 -13.24 7.22 2.24
C ALA A 216 -14.09 5.93 2.33
N THR A 217 -14.16 5.16 1.24
CA THR A 217 -14.80 3.83 1.18
C THR A 217 -13.96 2.74 1.84
N GLY A 218 -12.69 3.01 2.17
CA GLY A 218 -11.78 2.07 2.81
C GLY A 218 -10.97 1.20 1.84
N THR A 219 -10.93 1.55 0.55
CA THR A 219 -10.18 0.84 -0.49
C THR A 219 -9.41 1.82 -1.38
N MET A 220 -8.41 1.33 -2.12
CA MET A 220 -7.80 2.08 -3.22
C MET A 220 -8.83 2.32 -4.34
N LEU A 221 -8.54 3.23 -5.27
CA LEU A 221 -9.45 3.59 -6.37
C LEU A 221 -9.93 2.39 -7.20
N VAL A 222 -9.07 1.40 -7.44
CA VAL A 222 -9.41 0.18 -8.20
C VAL A 222 -9.96 -0.95 -7.32
N GLY A 223 -10.18 -0.71 -6.03
CA GLY A 223 -10.89 -1.59 -5.10
C GLY A 223 -10.03 -2.43 -4.15
N ALA A 224 -8.69 -2.28 -4.18
CA ALA A 224 -7.82 -3.04 -3.28
C ALA A 224 -8.00 -2.60 -1.82
N ASP A 225 -8.25 -3.57 -0.94
CA ASP A 225 -8.23 -3.35 0.50
C ASP A 225 -6.80 -3.37 1.06
N THR A 226 -6.66 -2.99 2.33
CA THR A 226 -5.36 -2.91 3.02
C THR A 226 -4.64 -4.26 3.10
N ALA A 227 -5.39 -5.36 3.22
CA ALA A 227 -4.85 -6.71 3.32
C ALA A 227 -4.27 -7.18 1.98
N ALA A 228 -4.97 -6.90 0.88
CA ALA A 228 -4.50 -7.12 -0.47
C ALA A 228 -3.22 -6.33 -0.74
N VAL A 229 -3.16 -5.05 -0.36
CA VAL A 229 -1.95 -4.21 -0.52
C VAL A 229 -0.74 -4.83 0.16
N VAL A 230 -0.85 -5.19 1.45
CA VAL A 230 0.27 -5.81 2.18
C VAL A 230 0.69 -7.11 1.50
N THR A 231 -0.26 -7.98 1.18
CA THR A 231 0.00 -9.27 0.55
C THR A 231 0.69 -9.13 -0.80
N ILE A 232 0.29 -8.14 -1.60
CA ILE A 232 0.86 -7.87 -2.92
C ILE A 232 2.28 -7.33 -2.83
N LEU A 233 2.54 -6.45 -1.85
CA LEU A 233 3.80 -5.72 -1.73
C LEU A 233 4.85 -6.44 -0.87
N GLU A 234 4.45 -7.35 0.00
CA GLU A 234 5.34 -8.15 0.87
C GLU A 234 6.54 -8.78 0.12
N PRO A 235 6.37 -9.36 -1.08
CA PRO A 235 7.48 -9.99 -1.80
C PRO A 235 8.50 -9.00 -2.38
N PHE A 236 8.15 -7.71 -2.48
CA PHE A 236 9.02 -6.70 -3.09
C PHE A 236 10.05 -6.17 -2.08
N PRO A 237 11.24 -5.75 -2.55
CA PRO A 237 12.29 -5.19 -1.70
C PRO A 237 12.01 -3.71 -1.40
N ILE A 238 10.85 -3.41 -0.80
CA ILE A 238 10.48 -2.08 -0.30
C ILE A 238 10.93 -1.93 1.16
N ASP A 239 11.31 -0.72 1.55
CA ASP A 239 11.81 -0.41 2.88
C ASP A 239 10.72 0.24 3.76
N VAL A 240 9.82 1.02 3.14
CA VAL A 240 8.73 1.74 3.81
C VAL A 240 7.41 1.52 3.05
N LEU A 241 6.34 1.21 3.77
CA LEU A 241 4.97 1.18 3.27
C LEU A 241 4.11 2.17 4.05
N GLY A 242 3.26 2.95 3.40
CA GLY A 242 2.36 3.82 4.14
C GLY A 242 1.20 4.38 3.34
N LEU A 243 0.66 5.48 3.88
CA LEU A 243 -0.52 6.15 3.36
C LEU A 243 -0.23 7.63 3.16
N ASN A 244 -0.71 8.17 2.05
CA ASN A 244 -0.79 9.61 1.85
C ASN A 244 -2.02 10.00 1.03
N CYS A 245 -2.38 11.29 1.13
CA CYS A 245 -3.48 11.91 0.40
C CYS A 245 -4.87 11.29 0.65
N ALA A 246 -5.85 11.69 -0.17
CA ALA A 246 -7.29 11.40 -0.15
C ALA A 246 -8.06 11.76 1.13
N THR A 247 -7.55 11.43 2.30
CA THR A 247 -8.27 11.50 3.56
C THR A 247 -7.43 12.15 4.67
N GLY A 248 -8.10 12.52 5.76
CA GLY A 248 -7.46 12.97 6.99
C GLY A 248 -7.01 11.80 7.87
N PRO A 249 -6.30 12.09 8.98
CA PRO A 249 -5.82 11.06 9.90
C PRO A 249 -6.95 10.17 10.47
N ASP A 250 -8.15 10.72 10.67
CA ASP A 250 -9.31 10.03 11.21
C ASP A 250 -9.72 8.80 10.37
N LEU A 251 -9.74 8.95 9.04
CA LEU A 251 -10.07 7.87 8.12
C LEU A 251 -8.88 6.95 7.81
N MET A 252 -7.64 7.43 7.99
CA MET A 252 -6.44 6.60 7.80
C MET A 252 -6.21 5.61 8.95
N LYS A 253 -6.72 5.89 10.15
CA LYS A 253 -6.44 5.12 11.37
C LYS A 253 -6.64 3.60 11.24
N PRO A 254 -7.74 3.07 10.66
CA PRO A 254 -7.94 1.63 10.51
C PRO A 254 -6.87 0.98 9.63
N HIS A 255 -6.48 1.67 8.55
CA HIS A 255 -5.46 1.21 7.61
C HIS A 255 -4.07 1.23 8.22
N VAL A 256 -3.71 2.30 8.93
CA VAL A 256 -2.45 2.40 9.69
C VAL A 256 -2.37 1.28 10.72
N ARG A 257 -3.45 1.02 11.48
CA ARG A 257 -3.48 -0.09 12.44
C ARG A 257 -3.20 -1.43 11.76
N TYR A 258 -3.88 -1.72 10.66
CA TYR A 258 -3.67 -2.96 9.93
C TYR A 258 -2.22 -3.08 9.41
N PHE A 259 -1.68 -2.04 8.79
CA PHE A 259 -0.27 -2.01 8.39
C PHE A 259 0.66 -2.22 9.58
N SER A 260 0.32 -1.65 10.74
CA SER A 260 1.12 -1.81 11.93
C SER A 260 1.17 -3.25 12.46
N GLU A 261 0.05 -3.95 12.37
CA GLU A 261 -0.08 -5.32 12.85
C GLU A 261 0.40 -6.37 11.83
N GLN A 262 0.19 -6.13 10.54
CA GLN A 262 0.26 -7.15 9.49
C GLN A 262 1.34 -6.92 8.43
N SER A 263 2.02 -5.78 8.42
CA SER A 263 3.09 -5.50 7.45
C SER A 263 4.50 -5.65 8.05
N PRO A 264 5.46 -6.22 7.29
CA PRO A 264 6.85 -6.31 7.70
C PRO A 264 7.63 -5.02 7.45
N PHE A 265 7.01 -3.94 6.97
CA PHE A 265 7.71 -2.71 6.58
C PHE A 265 7.66 -1.65 7.67
N VAL A 266 8.61 -0.71 7.64
CA VAL A 266 8.47 0.54 8.38
C VAL A 266 7.25 1.28 7.84
N ILE A 267 6.44 1.87 8.74
CA ILE A 267 5.19 2.51 8.34
C ILE A 267 5.30 4.03 8.33
N SER A 268 4.80 4.63 7.24
CA SER A 268 4.61 6.07 7.10
C SER A 268 3.13 6.47 7.09
N CYS A 269 2.84 7.70 7.52
CA CYS A 269 1.52 8.31 7.39
C CYS A 269 1.66 9.81 7.10
N ILE A 270 1.27 10.23 5.91
CA ILE A 270 1.40 11.61 5.38
C ILE A 270 0.00 12.10 4.95
N PRO A 271 -0.88 12.43 5.90
CA PRO A 271 -2.28 12.76 5.63
C PRO A 271 -2.47 14.14 5.00
N ASN A 272 -3.64 14.38 4.39
CA ASN A 272 -4.09 15.73 4.08
C ASN A 272 -4.40 16.52 5.37
N ALA A 273 -4.49 17.85 5.27
CA ALA A 273 -5.04 18.70 6.34
C ALA A 273 -6.58 18.57 6.44
N GLY A 274 -7.08 17.34 6.51
CA GLY A 274 -8.50 16.99 6.46
C GLY A 274 -9.01 16.80 5.02
N LEU A 275 -10.30 16.56 4.89
CA LEU A 275 -10.95 16.47 3.58
C LEU A 275 -11.04 17.88 2.95
N PRO A 276 -10.80 18.01 1.63
CA PRO A 276 -10.97 19.28 0.95
C PRO A 276 -12.45 19.68 0.90
N GLU A 277 -12.73 20.91 1.31
CA GLU A 277 -14.05 21.52 1.17
C GLU A 277 -14.01 22.59 0.08
N ASN A 278 -15.03 22.64 -0.77
CA ASN A 278 -15.14 23.72 -1.74
C ASN A 278 -15.75 24.96 -1.06
N VAL A 279 -14.92 25.98 -0.84
CA VAL A 279 -15.33 27.28 -0.32
C VAL A 279 -15.08 28.33 -1.40
N GLY A 280 -16.14 28.74 -2.10
CA GLY A 280 -16.04 29.79 -3.12
C GLY A 280 -15.24 29.40 -4.37
N GLY A 281 -15.20 28.11 -4.72
CA GLY A 281 -14.44 27.59 -5.87
C GLY A 281 -12.99 27.21 -5.54
N VAL A 282 -12.57 27.37 -4.29
CA VAL A 282 -11.22 27.04 -3.82
C VAL A 282 -11.29 25.88 -2.83
N ALA A 283 -10.38 24.92 -2.97
CA ALA A 283 -10.22 23.84 -2.02
C ALA A 283 -9.68 24.37 -0.69
N HIS A 284 -10.45 24.24 0.38
CA HIS A 284 -10.12 24.66 1.73
C HIS A 284 -9.97 23.45 2.64
N TYR A 285 -8.92 23.45 3.47
CA TYR A 285 -8.58 22.37 4.39
C TYR A 285 -8.68 22.89 5.83
N ARG A 286 -9.43 22.18 6.68
CA ARG A 286 -9.78 22.68 8.03
C ARG A 286 -8.92 22.14 9.16
N LEU A 287 -8.23 21.01 8.96
CA LEU A 287 -7.46 20.40 10.03
C LEU A 287 -6.33 21.36 10.44
N THR A 288 -6.26 21.69 11.71
CA THR A 288 -5.27 22.62 12.24
C THR A 288 -3.93 21.93 12.52
N PRO A 289 -2.82 22.68 12.65
CA PRO A 289 -1.53 22.11 13.07
C PRO A 289 -1.61 21.29 14.37
N MET A 290 -2.41 21.77 15.33
CA MET A 290 -2.58 21.11 16.62
C MET A 290 -3.31 19.77 16.49
N GLU A 291 -4.39 19.73 15.71
CA GLU A 291 -5.17 18.51 15.48
C GLU A 291 -4.35 17.47 14.71
N MET A 292 -3.63 17.88 13.67
CA MET A 292 -2.73 17.00 12.92
C MET A 292 -1.65 16.41 13.82
N ARG A 293 -1.00 17.24 14.65
CA ARG A 293 0.00 16.81 15.63
C ARG A 293 -0.57 15.77 16.59
N MET A 294 -1.76 16.01 17.15
CA MET A 294 -2.39 15.08 18.09
C MET A 294 -2.73 13.73 17.45
N ALA A 295 -3.22 13.74 16.21
CA ALA A 295 -3.53 12.52 15.50
C ALA A 295 -2.27 11.69 15.18
N LEU A 296 -1.21 12.34 14.71
CA LEU A 296 0.05 11.66 14.36
C LEU A 296 0.84 11.21 15.61
N HIS A 297 0.75 11.92 16.74
CA HIS A 297 1.26 11.42 18.03
C HIS A 297 0.71 10.03 18.35
N HIS A 298 -0.61 9.86 18.25
CA HIS A 298 -1.26 8.57 18.51
C HIS A 298 -0.76 7.47 17.56
N PHE A 299 -0.52 7.80 16.29
CA PHE A 299 -0.01 6.82 15.32
C PHE A 299 1.43 6.42 15.61
N VAL A 300 2.25 7.33 16.11
CA VAL A 300 3.64 7.03 16.49
C VAL A 300 3.67 6.17 17.76
N GLU A 301 3.10 6.66 18.86
CA GLU A 301 3.22 6.04 20.20
C GLU A 301 2.47 4.70 20.29
N ASP A 302 1.28 4.60 19.68
CA ASP A 302 0.42 3.43 19.84
C ASP A 302 0.48 2.46 18.65
N LEU A 303 0.76 2.96 17.44
CA LEU A 303 0.79 2.13 16.22
C LEU A 303 2.21 1.97 15.64
N GLY A 304 3.23 2.63 16.19
CA GLY A 304 4.61 2.47 15.75
C GLY A 304 4.87 3.01 14.34
N VAL A 305 4.10 4.02 13.90
CA VAL A 305 4.44 4.82 12.73
C VAL A 305 5.76 5.54 13.00
N GLN A 306 6.68 5.52 12.03
CA GLN A 306 8.01 6.10 12.21
C GLN A 306 8.29 7.23 11.21
N ILE A 307 7.50 7.33 10.14
CA ILE A 307 7.60 8.43 9.18
C ILE A 307 6.27 9.18 9.18
N ILE A 308 6.31 10.48 9.42
CA ILE A 308 5.13 11.36 9.45
C ILE A 308 5.38 12.57 8.55
N GLY A 309 4.33 13.26 8.11
CA GLY A 309 4.46 14.45 7.28
C GLY A 309 3.10 15.05 6.96
N GLY A 310 3.04 15.84 5.89
CA GLY A 310 1.80 16.42 5.40
C GLY A 310 1.64 16.32 3.88
N CYS A 311 0.42 16.10 3.41
CA CYS A 311 0.08 16.14 1.99
C CYS A 311 -0.74 17.42 1.69
N CYS A 312 -1.77 17.35 0.86
CA CYS A 312 -2.54 18.51 0.43
C CYS A 312 -3.13 19.31 1.60
N GLY A 313 -2.99 20.63 1.53
CA GLY A 313 -3.51 21.57 2.53
C GLY A 313 -2.59 21.80 3.73
N THR A 314 -1.56 20.98 3.91
CA THR A 314 -0.57 21.18 4.98
C THR A 314 0.35 22.36 4.65
N THR A 315 0.90 22.98 5.70
CA THR A 315 1.69 24.21 5.61
C THR A 315 2.93 24.10 6.49
N PRO A 316 3.91 25.02 6.37
CA PRO A 316 5.04 25.05 7.29
C PRO A 316 4.63 25.07 8.78
N ALA A 317 3.51 25.70 9.13
CA ALA A 317 2.99 25.68 10.50
C ALA A 317 2.53 24.28 10.96
N HIS A 318 2.00 23.45 10.05
CA HIS A 318 1.68 22.06 10.35
C HIS A 318 2.94 21.26 10.61
N ILE A 319 3.92 21.38 9.70
CA ILE A 319 5.18 20.64 9.79
C ILE A 319 5.99 21.08 11.02
N GLU A 320 6.02 22.38 11.34
CA GLU A 320 6.62 22.90 12.58
C GLU A 320 6.02 22.23 13.82
N ALA A 321 4.69 22.12 13.88
CA ALA A 321 4.01 21.46 14.99
C ALA A 321 4.36 19.97 15.11
N LEU A 322 4.64 19.29 13.99
CA LEU A 322 5.12 17.91 13.98
C LEU A 322 6.59 17.82 14.44
N VAL A 323 7.46 18.68 13.91
CA VAL A 323 8.91 18.70 14.23
C VAL A 323 9.15 19.02 15.70
N GLN A 324 8.43 19.99 16.27
CA GLN A 324 8.53 20.33 17.70
C GLN A 324 8.09 19.18 18.59
N HIS A 325 7.21 18.32 18.09
CA HIS A 325 6.65 17.22 18.87
C HIS A 325 7.44 15.92 18.74
N CYS A 326 7.95 15.62 17.53
CA CYS A 326 8.58 14.33 17.21
C CYS A 326 9.83 14.02 18.04
N GLN A 327 10.53 15.06 18.52
CA GLN A 327 11.73 14.92 19.37
C GLN A 327 11.46 14.22 20.71
N HIS A 328 10.20 14.15 21.13
CA HIS A 328 9.78 13.53 22.38
C HIS A 328 9.08 12.18 22.19
N LEU A 329 8.91 11.74 20.94
CA LEU A 329 8.15 10.53 20.64
C LEU A 329 9.07 9.33 20.50
N GLN A 330 8.54 8.17 20.91
CA GLN A 330 9.15 6.88 20.63
C GLN A 330 8.14 6.02 19.86
N PRO A 331 8.45 5.62 18.62
CA PRO A 331 7.57 4.72 17.89
C PRO A 331 7.36 3.42 18.65
N ALA A 332 6.10 2.99 18.79
CA ALA A 332 5.75 1.70 19.35
C ALA A 332 6.64 0.58 18.76
N PRO A 333 7.13 -0.36 19.58
CA PRO A 333 8.03 -1.41 19.10
C PRO A 333 7.33 -2.29 18.07
N ARG A 334 8.00 -2.49 16.93
CA ARG A 334 7.51 -3.34 15.84
C ARG A 334 8.65 -4.11 15.19
N SER A 335 8.35 -5.33 14.78
CA SER A 335 9.26 -6.18 14.00
C SER A 335 9.17 -5.77 12.53
N VAL A 336 10.22 -5.12 12.01
CA VAL A 336 10.32 -4.70 10.61
C VAL A 336 11.48 -5.41 9.91
N ARG A 337 11.32 -5.67 8.61
CA ARG A 337 12.36 -6.17 7.71
C ARG A 337 13.45 -5.10 7.61
N HIS A 338 14.70 -5.50 7.80
CA HIS A 338 15.86 -4.66 7.51
C HIS A 338 16.91 -5.50 6.76
N SER A 339 17.73 -4.87 5.92
CA SER A 339 18.75 -5.53 5.08
C SER A 339 19.77 -6.36 5.89
N GLY A 340 19.89 -6.10 7.20
CA GLY A 340 20.72 -6.87 8.14
C GLY A 340 20.01 -8.02 8.89
N ASN A 341 18.68 -8.18 8.80
CA ASN A 341 17.96 -9.29 9.45
C ASN A 341 17.65 -10.37 8.42
N SER A 342 18.59 -11.28 8.27
CA SER A 342 18.35 -12.55 7.59
C SER A 342 17.52 -13.45 8.52
N ALA A 343 16.23 -13.58 8.20
CA ALA A 343 15.44 -14.81 8.36
C ALA A 343 15.07 -15.35 9.76
N THR A 344 15.38 -14.71 10.89
CA THR A 344 15.15 -15.34 12.22
C THR A 344 14.05 -14.74 13.10
N SER A 345 13.58 -13.51 12.86
CA SER A 345 12.41 -13.00 13.60
C SER A 345 11.12 -13.34 12.85
N PRO A 346 10.12 -13.95 13.51
CA PRO A 346 8.81 -14.10 12.91
C PRO A 346 8.25 -12.70 12.63
N LEU A 347 8.16 -12.35 11.35
CA LEU A 347 7.46 -11.15 10.91
C LEU A 347 5.96 -11.39 11.12
N GLY A 348 5.24 -10.41 11.65
CA GLY A 348 3.83 -10.54 12.06
C GLY A 348 2.82 -10.65 10.92
N TYR A 349 3.25 -10.97 9.69
CA TYR A 349 2.36 -11.09 8.54
C TYR A 349 1.91 -12.54 8.33
N GLN A 350 0.65 -12.72 7.92
CA GLN A 350 0.15 -14.02 7.50
C GLN A 350 0.39 -14.21 5.99
N PRO A 351 1.10 -15.27 5.57
CA PRO A 351 1.25 -15.59 4.17
C PRO A 351 -0.11 -15.79 3.48
N ALA A 352 -0.30 -15.13 2.35
CA ALA A 352 -1.57 -15.09 1.61
C ALA A 352 -1.33 -14.96 0.10
N ALA A 353 -2.34 -15.31 -0.69
CA ALA A 353 -2.46 -14.85 -2.08
C ALA A 353 -3.46 -13.68 -2.14
N ALA A 354 -3.31 -12.79 -3.10
CA ALA A 354 -4.23 -11.66 -3.26
C ALA A 354 -4.64 -11.45 -4.72
N SER A 355 -5.89 -11.00 -4.87
CA SER A 355 -6.41 -10.38 -6.08
C SER A 355 -6.26 -8.86 -6.00
N ILE A 356 -6.79 -8.13 -6.97
CA ILE A 356 -6.84 -6.66 -6.91
C ILE A 356 -7.81 -6.14 -5.84
N TYR A 357 -8.62 -6.99 -5.21
CA TYR A 357 -9.62 -6.58 -4.22
C TYR A 357 -9.25 -7.00 -2.80
N THR A 358 -9.05 -8.31 -2.60
CA THR A 358 -8.88 -8.93 -1.28
C THR A 358 -7.73 -9.93 -1.29
N ASN A 359 -7.30 -10.35 -0.09
CA ASN A 359 -6.40 -11.48 0.09
C ASN A 359 -7.12 -12.75 0.59
N THR A 360 -6.42 -13.87 0.52
CA THR A 360 -6.82 -15.16 1.08
C THR A 360 -5.58 -15.79 1.70
N THR A 361 -5.61 -15.99 3.02
CA THR A 361 -4.51 -16.60 3.78
C THR A 361 -4.28 -18.02 3.32
N TYR A 362 -3.03 -18.48 3.29
CA TYR A 362 -2.75 -19.89 2.96
C TYR A 362 -3.17 -20.83 4.10
N ASP A 363 -3.17 -20.34 5.33
CA ASP A 363 -3.79 -21.02 6.46
C ASP A 363 -5.30 -20.81 6.39
N GLN A 364 -6.02 -21.90 6.16
CA GLN A 364 -7.46 -21.93 6.03
C GLN A 364 -7.99 -22.87 7.11
N ASP A 365 -8.84 -22.36 8.01
CA ASP A 365 -9.61 -23.23 8.89
C ASP A 365 -10.51 -24.11 8.02
N ASN A 366 -10.32 -25.42 8.11
CA ASN A 366 -11.11 -26.38 7.32
C ASN A 366 -12.61 -26.25 7.68
N SER A 367 -13.39 -25.68 6.76
CA SER A 367 -14.77 -26.03 6.36
C SER A 367 -15.75 -26.59 7.43
N PHE A 368 -16.97 -26.05 7.46
CA PHE A 368 -18.07 -26.54 8.32
C PHE A 368 -18.48 -28.00 8.03
N LEU A 369 -18.84 -28.74 9.08
CA LEU A 369 -19.39 -30.09 8.98
C LEU A 369 -20.85 -30.05 8.50
N ILE A 370 -21.16 -30.64 7.35
CA ILE A 370 -22.49 -30.64 6.76
C ILE A 370 -23.14 -31.97 7.12
N ILE A 371 -24.23 -31.95 7.88
CA ILE A 371 -25.00 -33.16 8.20
C ILE A 371 -26.27 -33.17 7.35
N GLY A 372 -26.38 -34.13 6.44
CA GLY A 372 -27.54 -34.30 5.57
C GLY A 372 -28.73 -34.84 6.36
N GLU A 373 -29.76 -34.03 6.52
CA GLU A 373 -30.92 -34.30 7.40
C GLU A 373 -32.06 -35.09 6.74
N ARG A 374 -32.06 -35.25 5.41
CA ARG A 374 -33.25 -35.71 4.67
C ARG A 374 -33.58 -37.18 4.87
N LEU A 375 -32.69 -37.99 5.47
CA LEU A 375 -32.93 -39.42 5.76
C LEU A 375 -33.61 -39.61 7.13
N ASN A 376 -34.72 -38.90 7.31
CA ASN A 376 -35.39 -38.79 8.60
C ASN A 376 -36.90 -39.05 8.44
N ALA A 377 -37.41 -40.16 8.98
CA ALA A 377 -38.81 -40.56 8.85
C ALA A 377 -39.79 -39.61 9.56
N SER A 378 -39.30 -38.87 10.56
CA SER A 378 -40.08 -37.83 11.26
C SER A 378 -40.16 -36.54 10.44
N GLY A 379 -39.09 -36.17 9.75
CA GLY A 379 -38.96 -34.92 8.97
C GLY A 379 -39.28 -35.04 7.48
N SER A 380 -39.24 -36.23 6.90
CA SER A 380 -39.37 -36.45 5.46
C SER A 380 -40.52 -37.42 5.14
N ARG A 381 -41.60 -36.87 4.55
CA ARG A 381 -42.76 -37.64 4.11
C ARG A 381 -42.36 -38.78 3.18
N LYS A 382 -41.42 -38.53 2.26
CA LYS A 382 -40.93 -39.52 1.30
C LYS A 382 -40.22 -40.68 1.99
N VAL A 383 -39.35 -40.39 2.96
CA VAL A 383 -38.63 -41.42 3.75
C VAL A 383 -39.62 -42.26 4.56
N ARG A 384 -40.62 -41.62 5.17
CA ARG A 384 -41.66 -42.32 5.92
C ARG A 384 -42.49 -43.27 5.06
N GLU A 385 -42.83 -42.86 3.83
CA GLU A 385 -43.58 -43.70 2.88
C GLU A 385 -42.75 -44.92 2.44
N LEU A 386 -41.47 -44.70 2.11
CA LEU A 386 -40.54 -45.78 1.74
C LEU A 386 -40.31 -46.76 2.90
N LEU A 387 -40.12 -46.25 4.11
CA LEU A 387 -39.92 -47.08 5.31
C LEU A 387 -41.16 -47.94 5.60
N ASN A 388 -42.37 -47.40 5.45
CA ASN A 388 -43.60 -48.18 5.62
C ASN A 388 -43.79 -49.29 4.58
N GLN A 389 -43.21 -49.13 3.39
CA GLN A 389 -43.27 -50.10 2.30
C GLN A 389 -42.12 -51.11 2.34
N ASP A 390 -41.23 -51.02 3.34
CA ASP A 390 -39.97 -51.75 3.42
C ASP A 390 -39.12 -51.58 2.13
N ASP A 391 -39.23 -50.43 1.45
CA ASP A 391 -38.43 -50.09 0.27
C ASP A 391 -37.05 -49.56 0.71
N TRP A 392 -36.21 -50.51 1.10
CA TRP A 392 -34.86 -50.22 1.59
C TRP A 392 -33.95 -49.63 0.50
N ASP A 393 -34.13 -50.03 -0.76
CA ASP A 393 -33.32 -49.53 -1.87
C ASP A 393 -33.63 -48.06 -2.17
N GLY A 394 -34.91 -47.67 -2.09
CA GLY A 394 -35.34 -46.28 -2.17
C GLY A 394 -34.76 -45.40 -1.05
N LEU A 395 -34.70 -45.92 0.18
CA LEU A 395 -34.10 -45.22 1.32
C LEU A 395 -32.59 -45.01 1.14
N VAL A 396 -31.86 -46.03 0.71
CA VAL A 396 -30.42 -45.94 0.39
C VAL A 396 -30.16 -44.92 -0.73
N SER A 397 -31.04 -44.85 -1.74
CA SER A 397 -30.93 -43.87 -2.82
C SER A 397 -31.01 -42.41 -2.32
N ILE A 398 -31.88 -42.12 -1.33
CA ILE A 398 -31.99 -40.79 -0.71
C ILE A 398 -30.72 -40.44 0.07
N ALA A 399 -30.14 -41.41 0.78
CA ALA A 399 -28.87 -41.24 1.47
C ALA A 399 -27.74 -40.86 0.48
N ARG A 400 -27.63 -41.61 -0.61
CA ARG A 400 -26.63 -41.37 -1.67
C ARG A 400 -26.78 -39.99 -2.31
N GLN A 401 -28.00 -39.52 -2.55
CA GLN A 401 -28.23 -38.18 -3.11
C GLN A 401 -27.64 -37.08 -2.22
N GLN A 402 -27.83 -37.17 -0.91
CA GLN A 402 -27.33 -36.15 0.03
C GLN A 402 -25.80 -36.14 0.09
N VAL A 403 -25.17 -37.30 0.03
CA VAL A 403 -23.70 -37.39 -0.08
C VAL A 403 -23.23 -36.72 -1.38
N ASN A 404 -23.93 -36.93 -2.50
CA ASN A 404 -23.62 -36.27 -3.78
C ASN A 404 -23.83 -34.74 -3.76
N GLU A 405 -24.63 -34.22 -2.82
CA GLU A 405 -24.86 -32.79 -2.59
C GLU A 405 -23.86 -32.18 -1.57
N ASN A 406 -22.77 -32.90 -1.26
CA ASN A 406 -21.67 -32.54 -0.34
C ASN A 406 -22.02 -32.61 1.16
N ALA A 407 -22.95 -33.47 1.57
CA ALA A 407 -23.10 -33.79 2.99
C ALA A 407 -21.88 -34.57 3.52
N HIS A 408 -21.28 -34.10 4.61
CA HIS A 408 -20.15 -34.73 5.30
C HIS A 408 -20.59 -35.89 6.21
N LEU A 409 -21.79 -35.79 6.81
CA LEU A 409 -22.45 -36.84 7.59
C LEU A 409 -23.91 -36.97 7.14
N LEU A 410 -24.57 -38.06 7.54
CA LEU A 410 -26.00 -38.23 7.38
C LEU A 410 -26.66 -38.39 8.75
N ASP A 411 -27.73 -37.64 8.98
CA ASP A 411 -28.65 -37.90 10.08
C ASP A 411 -29.61 -39.01 9.65
N VAL A 412 -29.78 -40.03 10.49
CA VAL A 412 -30.61 -41.21 10.20
C VAL A 412 -31.64 -41.38 11.30
N ASN A 413 -32.91 -41.20 10.94
CA ASN A 413 -34.02 -41.39 11.86
C ASN A 413 -35.06 -42.31 11.21
N VAL A 414 -35.36 -43.42 11.88
CA VAL A 414 -36.39 -44.40 11.48
C VAL A 414 -37.56 -44.44 12.45
N ASP A 415 -37.63 -43.49 13.39
CA ASP A 415 -38.64 -43.47 14.43
C ASP A 415 -40.00 -43.15 13.80
N PHE A 416 -40.85 -44.16 13.79
CA PHE A 416 -42.19 -44.06 13.25
C PHE A 416 -43.18 -44.91 14.05
N VAL A 417 -44.32 -44.32 14.38
CA VAL A 417 -45.34 -44.95 15.24
C VAL A 417 -45.91 -46.19 14.56
N GLY A 418 -45.87 -47.32 15.27
CA GLY A 418 -46.39 -48.61 14.78
C GLY A 418 -45.33 -49.50 14.12
N ARG A 419 -44.06 -49.08 14.09
CA ARG A 419 -42.93 -49.90 13.64
C ARG A 419 -41.94 -50.18 14.76
N ASP A 420 -41.17 -51.26 14.63
CA ASP A 420 -40.05 -51.56 15.53
C ASP A 420 -38.80 -50.83 15.03
N GLY A 421 -38.56 -49.64 15.59
CA GLY A 421 -37.41 -48.81 15.24
C GLY A 421 -36.06 -49.50 15.46
N VAL A 422 -35.96 -50.48 16.37
CA VAL A 422 -34.71 -51.23 16.59
C VAL A 422 -34.46 -52.18 15.42
N SER A 423 -35.50 -52.91 14.99
CA SER A 423 -35.41 -53.78 13.81
C SER A 423 -35.12 -52.97 12.54
N ASP A 424 -35.81 -51.84 12.36
CA ASP A 424 -35.67 -51.00 11.18
C ASP A 424 -34.30 -50.31 11.12
N MET A 425 -33.80 -49.79 12.26
CA MET A 425 -32.47 -49.19 12.30
C MET A 425 -31.40 -50.22 11.97
N LYS A 426 -31.53 -51.46 12.48
CA LYS A 426 -30.62 -52.56 12.12
C LYS A 426 -30.66 -52.84 10.62
N ALA A 427 -31.86 -52.95 10.04
CA ALA A 427 -32.02 -53.25 8.62
C ALA A 427 -31.47 -52.12 7.73
N LEU A 428 -31.76 -50.86 8.05
CA LEU A 428 -31.34 -49.72 7.25
C LEU A 428 -29.85 -49.42 7.39
N VAL A 429 -29.31 -49.34 8.61
CA VAL A 429 -27.88 -49.06 8.82
C VAL A 429 -27.01 -50.14 8.22
N GLN A 430 -27.38 -51.42 8.35
CA GLN A 430 -26.64 -52.51 7.72
C GLN A 430 -26.52 -52.31 6.20
N ARG A 431 -27.56 -51.75 5.55
CA ARG A 431 -27.58 -51.49 4.11
C ARG A 431 -26.84 -50.20 3.74
N LEU A 432 -26.99 -49.11 4.50
CA LEU A 432 -26.30 -47.83 4.28
C LEU A 432 -24.78 -47.94 4.40
N VAL A 433 -24.30 -48.85 5.26
CA VAL A 433 -22.86 -49.08 5.43
C VAL A 433 -22.29 -49.96 4.30
N THR A 434 -23.14 -50.78 3.66
CA THR A 434 -22.70 -51.78 2.66
C THR A 434 -23.04 -51.44 1.21
N ASN A 435 -23.85 -50.41 0.97
CA ASN A 435 -24.29 -49.92 -0.34
C ASN A 435 -24.33 -48.40 -0.32
#